data_AF-A0A350YRC0-F1
#
_entry.id   AF-A0A350YRC0-F1
#
_cell.length_a   1.000
_cell.length_b   1.000
_cell.length_c   1.000
_cell.angle_alpha   90.00
_cell.angle_beta   90.00
_cell.angle_gamma   90.00
#
_symmetry.space_group_name_H-M   'P 1'
#
loop_
_entity.id
_entity.type
_entity.pdbx_description
1 polymer ?
#
loop_
_entity_poly.entity_id
_entity_poly.type
_entity_poly.pdbx_seq_one_letter_code
_entity_poly.pdbx_strand_id
1 'polypeptide(L)'
;ASEFQISSRDITELRQYYEKSQNLLEELRLHQTELENQNEELRMLRQQAEISERKYLDLYDNAPNGYFTLEPNGKITDVNLTGAALLGKSREQILNTSLQN
;
A
#
# COMPACT_ATOMS: atom_id res chain seq x y z
N ALA A 1 -4.19 -56.07 36.48
CA ALA A 1 -4.53 -55.86 35.05
C ALA A 1 -4.96 -54.41 34.77
N SER A 2 -5.63 -53.72 35.70
CA SER A 2 -6.22 -52.39 35.47
C SER A 2 -5.25 -51.19 35.52
N GLU A 3 -4.08 -51.30 36.16
CA GLU A 3 -3.12 -50.17 36.27
C GLU A 3 -2.36 -49.86 34.97
N PHE A 4 -2.07 -50.88 34.16
CA PHE A 4 -1.32 -50.70 32.89
C PHE A 4 -2.16 -50.02 31.80
N GLN A 5 -3.49 -50.19 31.86
CA GLN A 5 -4.43 -49.58 30.91
C GLN A 5 -4.68 -48.10 31.17
N ILE A 6 -4.58 -47.64 32.42
CA ILE A 6 -4.75 -46.23 32.79
C ILE A 6 -3.53 -45.41 32.30
N SER A 7 -2.31 -45.90 32.57
CA SER A 7 -1.05 -45.25 32.12
C SER A 7 -0.94 -45.09 30.59
N SER A 8 -1.41 -46.08 29.83
CA SER A 8 -1.44 -46.03 28.36
C SER A 8 -2.40 -44.96 27.81
N ARG A 9 -3.48 -44.65 28.51
CA ARG A 9 -4.51 -43.71 28.07
C ARG A 9 -4.04 -42.27 28.28
N ASP A 10 -3.41 -41.98 29.41
CA ASP A 10 -2.81 -40.67 29.72
C ASP A 10 -1.66 -40.32 28.75
N ILE A 11 -0.84 -41.29 28.37
CA ILE A 11 0.25 -41.09 27.40
C ILE A 11 -0.29 -40.80 25.99
N THR A 12 -1.41 -41.41 25.61
CA THR A 12 -2.01 -41.20 24.28
C THR A 12 -2.63 -39.80 24.17
N GLU A 13 -3.33 -39.35 25.21
CA GLU A 13 -3.91 -37.99 25.26
C GLU A 13 -2.81 -36.91 25.30
N LEU A 14 -1.72 -37.13 26.05
CA LEU A 14 -0.58 -36.21 26.08
C LEU A 14 0.09 -36.11 24.70
N ARG A 15 0.24 -37.23 24.00
CA ARG A 15 0.81 -37.26 22.65
C ARG A 15 -0.07 -36.50 21.65
N GLN A 16 -1.38 -36.72 21.69
CA GLN A 16 -2.33 -35.99 20.84
C GLN A 16 -2.31 -34.48 21.12
N TYR A 17 -2.22 -34.08 22.39
CA TYR A 17 -2.07 -32.68 22.77
C TYR A 17 -0.75 -32.09 22.25
N TYR A 18 0.36 -32.83 22.37
CA TYR A 18 1.65 -32.41 21.85
C TYR A 18 1.63 -32.25 20.33
N GLU A 19 1.09 -33.23 19.59
CA GLU A 19 0.93 -33.16 18.13
C GLU A 19 0.07 -31.97 17.71
N LYS A 20 -1.05 -31.72 18.39
CA LYS A 20 -1.89 -30.54 18.13
C LYS A 20 -1.16 -29.23 18.41
N SER A 21 -0.38 -29.16 19.50
CA SER A 21 0.41 -27.98 19.84
C SER A 21 1.53 -27.73 18.83
N GLN A 22 2.15 -28.79 18.28
CA GLN A 22 3.17 -28.65 17.23
C GLN A 22 2.56 -28.14 15.93
N ASN A 23 1.41 -28.67 15.52
CA ASN A 23 0.73 -28.22 14.31
C ASN A 23 0.33 -26.74 14.41
N LEU A 24 -0.20 -26.30 15.56
CA LEU A 24 -0.55 -24.89 15.77
C LEU A 24 0.67 -23.98 15.76
N LEU A 25 1.80 -24.44 16.30
CA LEU A 25 3.06 -23.70 16.28
C LEU A 25 3.60 -23.56 14.84
N GLU A 26 3.47 -24.60 14.03
CA GLU A 26 3.86 -24.58 12.63
C GLU A 26 2.97 -23.64 11.81
N GLU A 27 1.65 -23.71 11.97
CA GLU A 27 0.69 -22.80 11.34
C GLU A 27 0.98 -21.34 11.70
N LEU A 28 1.25 -21.07 12.98
CA LEU A 28 1.61 -19.72 13.44
C LEU A 28 2.91 -19.23 12.81
N ARG A 29 3.93 -20.09 12.65
CA ARG A 29 5.20 -19.73 12.00
C ARG A 29 5.02 -19.44 10.51
N LEU A 30 4.17 -20.19 9.83
CA LEU A 30 3.83 -19.93 8.42
C LEU A 30 3.16 -18.56 8.29
N HIS A 31 2.17 -18.27 9.12
CA HIS A 31 1.51 -16.97 9.14
C HIS A 31 2.46 -15.83 9.51
N GLN A 32 3.39 -16.05 10.45
CA GLN A 32 4.38 -15.05 10.83
C GLN A 32 5.30 -14.71 9.66
N THR A 33 5.80 -15.73 8.96
CA THR A 33 6.65 -15.54 7.77
C THR A 33 5.90 -14.80 6.67
N GLU A 34 4.65 -15.18 6.43
CA GLU A 34 3.81 -14.51 5.42
C GLU A 34 3.56 -13.04 5.77
N LEU A 35 3.26 -12.72 7.03
CA LEU A 35 3.08 -11.34 7.49
C LEU A 35 4.36 -10.52 7.35
N GLU A 36 5.52 -11.11 7.62
CA GLU A 36 6.81 -10.44 7.45
C GLU A 36 7.08 -10.10 5.98
N ASN A 37 6.83 -11.06 5.07
CA ASN A 37 6.96 -10.85 3.63
C ASN A 37 6.02 -9.75 3.13
N GLN A 38 4.74 -9.78 3.53
CA GLN A 38 3.77 -8.76 3.18
C GLN A 38 4.16 -7.37 3.72
N ASN A 39 4.72 -7.31 4.93
CA ASN A 39 5.20 -6.06 5.51
C ASN A 39 6.36 -5.48 4.70
N GLU A 40 7.31 -6.31 4.29
CA GLU A 40 8.44 -5.91 3.47
C GLU A 40 7.99 -5.42 2.09
N GLU A 41 7.08 -6.13 1.43
CA GLU A 41 6.49 -5.71 0.15
C GLU A 41 5.77 -4.36 0.28
N LEU A 42 4.94 -4.19 1.32
CA LEU A 42 4.26 -2.92 1.58
C LEU A 42 5.23 -1.76 1.80
N ARG A 43 6.34 -1.99 2.52
CA ARG A 43 7.39 -0.98 2.70
C ARG A 43 8.04 -0.60 1.38
N MET A 44 8.37 -1.58 0.55
CA MET A 44 8.97 -1.34 -0.77
C MET A 44 8.04 -0.55 -1.68
N LEU A 45 6.76 -0.94 -1.76
CA LEU A 45 5.76 -0.24 -2.57
C LEU A 45 5.54 1.20 -2.09
N ARG A 46 5.48 1.41 -0.78
CA ARG A 46 5.37 2.76 -0.20
C ARG A 46 6.58 3.62 -0.57
N GLN A 47 7.79 3.10 -0.44
CA GLN A 47 9.00 3.84 -0.82
C GLN A 47 9.00 4.22 -2.31
N GLN A 48 8.58 3.30 -3.19
CA GLN A 48 8.46 3.57 -4.62
C GLN A 48 7.41 4.65 -4.91
N ALA A 49 6.26 4.61 -4.23
CA ALA A 49 5.23 5.65 -4.35
C ALA A 49 5.77 7.02 -3.92
N GLU A 50 6.46 7.11 -2.78
CA GLU A 50 7.06 8.36 -2.29
C GLU A 50 8.14 8.91 -3.23
N ILE A 51 8.93 8.04 -3.87
CA ILE A 51 9.91 8.45 -4.89
C ILE A 51 9.19 8.98 -6.14
N SER A 52 8.14 8.30 -6.60
CA SER A 52 7.35 8.70 -7.76
C SER A 52 6.65 10.05 -7.52
N GLU A 53 6.05 10.22 -6.35
CA GLU A 53 5.38 11.47 -5.95
C GLU A 53 6.37 12.63 -5.89
N ARG A 54 7.54 12.47 -5.26
CA ARG A 54 8.57 13.51 -5.26
C ARG A 54 9.01 13.90 -6.66
N LYS A 55 9.25 12.91 -7.52
CA LYS A 55 9.64 13.16 -8.91
C LYS A 55 8.54 13.89 -9.69
N TYR A 56 7.28 13.55 -9.46
CA TYR A 56 6.14 14.28 -10.04
C TYR A 56 6.12 15.73 -9.55
N LEU A 57 6.24 15.95 -8.24
CA LEU A 57 6.24 17.30 -7.67
C LEU A 57 7.38 18.16 -8.25
N ASP A 58 8.59 17.59 -8.37
CA ASP A 58 9.75 18.32 -8.89
C ASP A 58 9.61 18.64 -10.38
N LEU A 59 9.13 17.70 -11.19
CA LEU A 59 9.09 17.83 -12.64
C LEU A 59 7.83 18.50 -13.17
N TYR A 60 6.71 18.45 -12.43
CA TYR A 60 5.44 19.01 -12.85
C TYR A 60 5.07 20.22 -12.00
N ASP A 61 4.84 20.05 -10.69
CA ASP A 61 4.31 21.11 -9.82
C ASP A 61 5.28 22.25 -9.59
N ASN A 62 6.55 21.93 -9.34
CA ASN A 62 7.62 22.89 -9.07
C ASN A 62 8.37 23.32 -10.34
N ALA A 63 7.93 22.89 -11.51
CA ALA A 63 8.56 23.30 -12.76
C ALA A 63 8.43 24.81 -12.98
N PRO A 64 9.47 25.48 -13.52
CA PRO A 64 9.43 26.93 -13.76
C PRO A 64 8.50 27.33 -14.91
N ASN A 65 7.97 26.36 -15.66
CA ASN A 65 7.04 26.59 -16.77
C ASN A 65 5.61 26.25 -16.32
N GLY A 66 4.63 26.99 -16.85
CA GLY A 66 3.22 26.63 -16.69
C GLY A 66 2.83 25.45 -17.59
N TYR A 67 2.34 24.37 -17.00
CA TYR A 67 1.77 23.23 -17.71
C TYR A 67 0.26 23.25 -17.59
N PHE A 68 -0.42 23.02 -18.71
CA PHE A 68 -1.87 22.88 -18.81
C PHE A 68 -2.19 21.62 -19.58
N THR A 69 -3.03 20.77 -18.99
CA THR A 69 -3.59 19.61 -19.68
C THR A 69 -4.97 20.01 -20.19
N LEU A 70 -5.22 19.79 -21.48
CA LEU A 70 -6.46 20.19 -22.13
C LEU A 70 -7.18 18.97 -22.72
N GLU A 71 -8.50 18.97 -22.64
CA GLU A 71 -9.34 18.15 -23.51
C GLU A 71 -9.29 18.68 -24.95
N PRO A 72 -9.68 17.88 -25.97
CA PRO A 72 -9.71 18.31 -27.37
C PRO A 72 -10.56 19.56 -27.64
N ASN A 73 -11.56 19.84 -26.79
CA ASN A 73 -12.42 21.02 -26.84
C ASN A 73 -11.77 22.28 -26.21
N GLY A 74 -10.51 22.20 -25.75
CA GLY A 74 -9.79 23.32 -25.12
C GLY A 74 -10.08 23.53 -23.63
N LYS A 75 -10.88 22.65 -23.01
CA LYS A 75 -11.17 22.67 -21.57
C LYS A 75 -9.95 22.21 -20.76
N ILE A 76 -9.57 22.99 -19.75
CA ILE A 76 -8.46 22.67 -18.87
C ILE A 76 -8.88 21.56 -17.90
N THR A 77 -8.17 20.43 -17.94
CA THR A 77 -8.36 19.28 -17.04
C THR A 77 -7.30 19.17 -15.97
N ASP A 78 -6.14 19.81 -16.16
CA ASP A 78 -5.12 19.91 -15.13
C ASP A 78 -4.23 21.15 -15.34
N VAL A 79 -3.62 21.64 -14.27
CA VAL A 79 -2.69 22.76 -14.30
C VAL A 79 -1.67 22.66 -13.16
N ASN A 80 -0.38 22.83 -13.47
CA ASN A 80 0.67 22.83 -12.44
C ASN A 80 0.68 24.13 -11.60
N LEU A 81 1.49 24.19 -10.53
CA LEU A 81 1.47 25.35 -9.60
C LEU A 81 1.88 26.63 -10.31
N THR A 82 2.91 26.55 -11.15
CA THR A 82 3.37 27.70 -11.94
C THR A 82 2.31 28.19 -12.90
N GLY A 83 1.59 27.30 -13.60
CA GLY A 83 0.48 27.67 -14.49
C GLY A 83 -0.66 28.36 -13.73
N ALA A 84 -1.00 27.87 -12.55
CA ALA A 84 -2.00 28.48 -11.69
C ALA A 84 -1.56 29.88 -11.22
N ALA A 85 -0.30 30.02 -10.80
CA ALA A 85 0.30 31.29 -10.40
C ALA A 85 0.34 32.30 -11.56
N LEU A 86 0.66 31.87 -12.77
CA LEU A 86 0.66 32.72 -13.97
C LEU A 86 -0.72 33.30 -14.30
N LEU A 87 -1.79 32.54 -14.01
CA LEU A 87 -3.17 33.01 -14.18
C LEU A 87 -3.72 33.77 -12.96
N GLY A 88 -2.98 33.83 -11.85
CA GLY A 88 -3.41 34.47 -10.61
C GLY A 88 -4.65 33.83 -9.99
N LYS A 89 -4.89 32.53 -10.25
CA LYS A 89 -6.07 31.78 -9.79
C LYS A 89 -5.64 30.47 -9.15
N SER A 90 -6.44 29.97 -8.22
CA SER A 90 -6.25 28.62 -7.68
C SER A 90 -6.52 27.56 -8.75
N ARG A 91 -5.99 26.35 -8.57
CA ARG A 91 -6.22 25.23 -9.50
C ARG A 91 -7.71 24.98 -9.68
N GLU A 92 -8.45 24.93 -8.57
CA GLU A 92 -9.87 24.66 -8.52
C GLU A 92 -10.69 25.66 -9.34
N GLN A 93 -10.25 26.92 -9.40
CA GLN A 93 -10.87 27.97 -10.22
C GLN A 93 -10.54 27.87 -11.71
N ILE A 94 -9.44 27.20 -12.07
CA ILE A 94 -8.96 27.03 -13.44
C ILE A 94 -9.51 25.74 -14.05
N LEU A 95 -9.59 24.67 -13.25
CA LEU A 95 -10.11 23.39 -13.70
C LEU A 95 -11.52 23.54 -14.28
N ASN A 96 -11.76 22.82 -15.38
CA ASN A 96 -13.00 22.85 -16.15
C ASN A 96 -13.34 24.19 -16.84
N THR A 97 -12.43 25.15 -16.86
CA THR A 97 -12.57 26.36 -17.69
C THR A 97 -11.99 26.14 -19.08
N SER A 98 -12.44 26.93 -20.06
CA SER A 98 -11.89 26.90 -21.42
C SER A 98 -10.65 27.79 -21.49
N LEU A 99 -9.57 27.30 -22.09
CA LEU A 99 -8.42 28.14 -22.45
C LEU A 99 -8.69 28.95 -23.72
N GLN A 100 -9.67 28.52 -24.53
CA GLN A 100 -10.09 29.22 -25.73
C GLN A 100 -11.14 30.28 -25.33
N ASN A 101 -10.84 31.55 -25.60
CA ASN A 101 -11.83 32.63 -25.63
C ASN A 101 -12.81 32.42 -26.78
#